data_AF-A0A7J2U7Q4-F1
#
_entry.id   AF-A0A7J2U7Q4-F1
#
_cell.length_a   1.000
_cell.length_b   1.000
_cell.length_c   1.000
_cell.angle_alpha   90.00
_cell.angle_beta   90.00
_cell.angle_gamma   90.00
#
_symmetry.space_group_name_H-M   'P 1'
#
loop_
_entity.id
_entity.type
_entity.pdbx_description
1 polymer ?
#
loop_
_entity_poly.entity_id
_entity_poly.type
_entity_poly.pdbx_seq_one_letter_code
_entity_poly.pdbx_strand_id
1 'polypeptide(L)'
;MYFLSDVEHKYLLYQLLPTAREVGVSKELRGWSWHQPPLKPYYDNVKLPMYAVCSKYCPTNRDVYLRYVEKISPVPSGKVALGKILHGVVSDCLMAFIQRGSVDFDAWWQTIRWFEIPEKPENLREPSRRVWEFVQKFCEARLADVSSRQHYASELDLRVSAAPFLVEHKISGELLGLSGILSLDCYDYLKAIMFDLKVASEPQEWHRLSPVGYALVFESVHEVPVDICCNVYLNVENGKVL
;
A
#
# COMPACT_ATOMS: atom_id res chain seq x y z
N MET A 1 2.62 -4.80 -9.88
CA MET A 1 1.29 -4.54 -9.23
C MET A 1 1.07 -5.57 -8.12
N TYR A 2 0.11 -5.43 -7.20
CA TYR A 2 -0.09 -6.31 -6.02
C TYR A 2 -0.35 -7.82 -6.31
N PHE A 3 -0.27 -8.25 -7.57
CA PHE A 3 -0.33 -9.65 -7.96
C PHE A 3 1.09 -10.21 -8.11
N LEU A 4 1.37 -11.29 -7.39
CA LEU A 4 2.66 -11.99 -7.49
C LEU A 4 2.76 -12.74 -8.83
N SER A 5 3.95 -12.71 -9.43
CA SER A 5 4.33 -13.60 -10.53
C SER A 5 4.49 -15.05 -10.05
N ASP A 6 4.58 -16.00 -10.98
CA ASP A 6 4.79 -17.42 -10.65
C ASP A 6 6.06 -17.65 -9.83
N VAL A 7 7.13 -16.89 -10.12
CA VAL A 7 8.41 -16.98 -9.41
C VAL A 7 8.27 -16.44 -7.99
N GLU A 8 7.66 -15.25 -7.83
CA GLU A 8 7.43 -14.65 -6.51
C GLU A 8 6.47 -15.50 -5.66
N HIS A 9 5.45 -16.10 -6.27
CA HIS A 9 4.53 -17.00 -5.59
C HIS A 9 5.24 -18.26 -5.10
N LYS A 10 6.11 -18.87 -5.91
CA LYS A 10 6.93 -20.02 -5.46
C LYS A 10 7.92 -19.60 -4.36
N TYR A 11 8.56 -18.45 -4.49
CA TYR A 11 9.46 -17.92 -3.46
C TYR A 11 8.73 -17.68 -2.12
N LEU A 12 7.53 -17.12 -2.18
CA LEU A 12 6.66 -16.97 -1.02
C LEU A 12 6.36 -18.31 -0.34
N LEU A 13 5.87 -19.29 -1.12
CA LEU A 13 5.40 -20.58 -0.58
C LEU A 13 6.53 -21.48 -0.08
N TYR A 14 7.65 -21.52 -0.78
CA TYR A 14 8.72 -22.49 -0.51
C TYR A 14 9.89 -21.92 0.29
N GLN A 15 9.99 -20.60 0.43
CA GLN A 15 11.08 -19.98 1.17
C GLN A 15 10.58 -19.03 2.26
N LEU A 16 9.80 -18.00 1.91
CA LEU A 16 9.44 -16.96 2.88
C LEU A 16 8.49 -17.45 3.98
N LEU A 17 7.37 -18.08 3.62
CA LEU A 17 6.39 -18.57 4.61
C LEU A 17 6.96 -19.68 5.51
N PRO A 18 7.71 -20.67 4.99
CA PRO A 18 8.40 -21.65 5.85
C PRO A 18 9.36 -20.97 6.82
N THR A 19 10.20 -20.06 6.33
CA THR A 19 11.16 -19.33 7.17
C THR A 19 10.46 -18.52 8.25
N ALA A 20 9.39 -17.80 7.89
CA ALA A 20 8.61 -17.02 8.84
C ALA A 20 7.96 -17.89 9.93
N ARG A 21 7.51 -19.09 9.59
CA ARG A 21 6.93 -20.05 10.55
C ARG A 21 7.98 -20.70 11.45
N GLU A 22 9.16 -20.97 10.92
CA GLU A 22 10.27 -21.59 11.66
C GLU A 22 10.92 -20.60 12.63
N VAL A 23 11.27 -19.40 12.14
CA VAL A 23 11.94 -18.37 12.93
C VAL A 23 10.95 -17.62 13.83
N GLY A 24 9.75 -17.32 13.30
CA GLY A 24 8.75 -16.50 13.97
C GLY A 24 9.19 -15.04 14.18
N VAL A 25 8.32 -14.28 14.83
CA VAL A 25 8.62 -12.94 15.34
C VAL A 25 8.33 -12.96 16.84
N SER A 26 9.25 -12.41 17.64
CA SER A 26 9.08 -12.32 19.10
C SER A 26 7.73 -11.67 19.44
N LYS A 27 7.01 -12.25 20.41
CA LYS A 27 5.68 -11.77 20.80
C LYS A 27 5.69 -10.30 21.25
N GLU A 28 6.78 -9.84 21.84
CA GLU A 28 6.95 -8.45 22.30
C GLU A 28 7.10 -7.45 21.14
N LEU A 29 7.51 -7.91 19.95
CA LEU A 29 7.72 -7.10 18.76
C LEU A 29 6.50 -7.08 17.82
N ARG A 30 5.41 -7.72 18.23
CA ARG A 30 4.15 -7.78 17.48
C ARG A 30 3.23 -6.64 17.84
N GLY A 31 2.46 -6.14 16.88
CA GLY A 31 1.59 -4.98 17.07
C GLY A 31 0.63 -5.10 18.25
N TRP A 32 0.12 -6.30 18.57
CA TRP A 32 -0.75 -6.54 19.73
C TRP A 32 -0.06 -6.31 21.09
N SER A 33 1.27 -6.25 21.13
CA SER A 33 2.07 -5.89 22.31
C SER A 33 2.23 -4.37 22.51
N TRP A 34 1.44 -3.54 21.83
CA TRP A 34 1.48 -2.06 21.92
C TRP A 34 1.39 -1.50 23.35
N HIS A 35 0.83 -2.25 24.30
CA HIS A 35 0.64 -1.80 25.69
C HIS A 35 1.89 -1.98 26.58
N GLN A 36 2.95 -2.61 26.07
CA GLN A 36 4.18 -2.90 26.80
C GLN A 36 5.45 -2.54 25.98
N PRO A 37 6.59 -2.27 26.64
CA PRO A 37 7.86 -2.11 25.94
C PRO A 37 8.20 -3.37 25.11
N PRO A 38 8.86 -3.23 23.94
CA PRO A 38 9.41 -1.98 23.39
C PRO A 38 8.43 -1.17 22.53
N LEU A 39 7.22 -1.68 22.26
CA LEU A 39 6.28 -1.03 21.34
C LEU A 39 5.43 0.07 21.99
N LYS A 40 5.30 0.06 23.32
CA LYS A 40 4.60 1.11 24.06
C LYS A 40 5.18 2.48 23.75
N PRO A 41 4.39 3.44 23.22
CA PRO A 41 4.83 4.82 23.03
C PRO A 41 5.30 5.44 24.34
N TYR A 42 6.39 6.22 24.29
CA TYR A 42 6.90 6.94 25.46
C TYR A 42 6.02 8.13 25.87
N TYR A 43 5.32 8.72 24.91
CA TYR A 43 4.51 9.93 25.10
C TYR A 43 3.10 9.69 24.59
N ASP A 44 2.11 9.80 25.46
CA ASP A 44 0.70 9.58 25.10
C ASP A 44 0.11 10.73 24.25
N ASN A 45 0.69 11.92 24.37
CA ASN A 45 0.21 13.16 23.73
C ASN A 45 0.98 13.56 22.46
N VAL A 46 2.04 12.83 22.10
CA VAL A 46 2.83 13.09 20.89
C VAL A 46 2.56 11.98 19.90
N LYS A 47 1.99 12.34 18.76
CA LYS A 47 1.68 11.40 17.68
C LYS A 47 2.35 11.83 16.39
N LEU A 48 2.97 10.88 15.68
CA LEU A 48 3.64 11.12 14.39
C LEU A 48 3.00 10.27 13.29
N PRO A 49 2.86 10.77 12.06
CA PRO A 49 2.34 9.93 10.98
C PRO A 49 3.40 8.91 10.53
N MET A 50 2.93 7.82 9.93
CA MET A 50 3.78 6.71 9.49
C MET A 50 4.99 7.16 8.67
N TYR A 51 4.80 8.05 7.69
CA TYR A 51 5.91 8.50 6.84
C TYR A 51 7.01 9.24 7.63
N ALA A 52 6.67 9.96 8.72
CA ALA A 52 7.66 10.66 9.53
C ALA A 52 8.52 9.69 10.35
N VAL A 53 7.98 8.50 10.68
CA VAL A 53 8.69 7.45 11.41
C VAL A 53 9.53 6.58 10.47
N CYS A 54 8.97 6.19 9.32
CA CYS A 54 9.59 5.23 8.42
C CYS A 54 10.54 5.85 7.38
N SER A 55 10.36 7.13 7.03
CA SER A 55 11.20 7.73 5.99
C SER A 55 12.62 8.00 6.48
N LYS A 56 13.59 7.87 5.56
CA LYS A 56 15.01 8.18 5.80
C LYS A 56 15.55 9.20 4.80
N TYR A 57 14.69 10.07 4.28
CA TYR A 57 15.09 11.15 3.38
C TYR A 57 16.07 12.13 4.05
N CYS A 58 15.92 12.35 5.36
CA CYS A 58 16.88 13.08 6.19
C CYS A 58 17.58 12.10 7.16
N PRO A 59 18.89 11.82 6.99
CA PRO A 59 19.61 10.90 7.87
C PRO A 59 19.59 11.28 9.37
N THR A 60 19.45 12.57 9.67
CA THR A 60 19.40 13.10 11.04
C THR A 60 17.98 13.28 11.59
N ASN A 61 16.94 12.94 10.81
CA ASN A 61 15.52 13.20 11.10
C ASN A 61 15.22 14.67 11.46
N ARG A 62 16.06 15.62 11.02
CA ARG A 62 15.86 17.05 11.28
C ARG A 62 14.58 17.57 10.61
N ASP A 63 14.20 16.97 9.49
CA ASP A 63 12.94 17.22 8.79
C ASP A 63 11.71 16.98 9.68
N VAL A 64 11.73 15.96 10.54
CA VAL A 64 10.65 15.71 11.52
C VAL A 64 10.53 16.89 12.50
N TYR A 65 11.65 17.35 13.07
CA TYR A 65 11.63 18.52 13.96
C TYR A 65 11.13 19.78 13.24
N LEU A 66 11.68 20.08 12.06
CA LEU A 66 11.27 21.27 11.29
C LEU A 66 9.77 21.24 10.96
N ARG A 67 9.23 20.07 10.62
CA ARG A 67 7.82 19.94 10.24
C ARG A 67 6.87 20.03 11.43
N TYR A 68 7.18 19.35 12.53
CA TYR A 68 6.24 19.22 13.66
C TYR A 68 6.45 20.24 14.77
N VAL A 69 7.66 20.76 14.93
CA VAL A 69 8.00 21.78 15.94
C VAL A 69 8.02 23.17 15.31
N GLU A 70 8.89 23.41 14.32
CA GLU A 70 9.04 24.72 13.66
C GLU A 70 7.91 25.03 12.65
N LYS A 71 7.03 24.06 12.36
CA LYS A 71 5.91 24.17 11.41
C LYS A 71 6.31 24.56 9.98
N ILE A 72 7.54 24.22 9.59
CA ILE A 72 8.06 24.46 8.25
C ILE A 72 7.66 23.28 7.35
N SER A 73 6.86 23.55 6.32
CA SER A 73 6.41 22.54 5.36
C SER A 73 7.23 22.60 4.06
N PRO A 74 7.65 21.45 3.50
CA PRO A 74 8.34 21.43 2.22
C PRO A 74 7.38 21.72 1.07
N VAL A 75 7.89 22.30 -0.02
CA VAL A 75 7.15 22.41 -1.27
C VAL A 75 7.10 21.03 -1.93
N PRO A 76 5.90 20.50 -2.26
CA PRO A 76 5.80 19.22 -2.95
C PRO A 76 6.54 19.22 -4.29
N SER A 77 7.26 18.15 -4.59
CA SER A 77 7.92 17.97 -5.88
C SER A 77 6.98 17.32 -6.90
N GLY A 78 7.30 17.43 -8.19
CA GLY A 78 6.56 16.71 -9.25
C GLY A 78 6.54 15.19 -9.04
N LYS A 79 7.57 14.61 -8.40
CA LYS A 79 7.57 13.19 -8.00
C LYS A 79 6.47 12.87 -6.99
N VAL A 80 6.21 13.77 -6.04
CA VAL A 80 5.12 13.61 -5.07
C VAL A 80 3.76 13.72 -5.75
N ALA A 81 3.61 14.63 -6.72
CA ALA A 81 2.38 14.74 -7.50
C ALA A 81 2.10 13.46 -8.31
N LEU A 82 3.12 12.95 -9.01
CA LEU A 82 3.04 11.70 -9.76
C LEU A 82 2.71 10.52 -8.85
N GLY A 83 3.37 10.42 -7.69
CA GLY A 83 3.09 9.39 -6.69
C GLY A 83 1.64 9.43 -6.21
N LYS A 84 1.15 10.61 -5.83
CA LYS A 84 -0.25 10.79 -5.38
C LYS A 84 -1.25 10.35 -6.45
N ILE A 85 -1.02 10.71 -7.71
CA ILE A 85 -1.90 10.32 -8.81
C ILE A 85 -1.83 8.82 -9.10
N LEU A 86 -0.63 8.24 -9.20
CA LEU A 86 -0.51 6.82 -9.56
C LEU A 86 -0.94 5.88 -8.44
N HIS A 87 -0.81 6.27 -7.16
CA HIS A 87 -1.50 5.57 -6.08
C HIS A 87 -3.01 5.59 -6.29
N GLY A 88 -3.58 6.77 -6.56
CA GLY A 88 -5.01 6.93 -6.84
C GLY A 88 -5.50 6.08 -8.02
N VAL A 89 -4.73 6.02 -9.11
CA VAL A 89 -5.02 5.15 -10.27
C VAL A 89 -5.15 3.69 -9.82
N VAL A 90 -4.15 3.18 -9.10
CA VAL A 90 -4.12 1.78 -8.67
C VAL A 90 -5.24 1.50 -7.68
N SER A 91 -5.40 2.36 -6.67
CA SER A 91 -6.40 2.16 -5.62
C SER A 91 -7.81 2.18 -6.17
N ASP A 92 -8.14 3.20 -6.95
CA ASP A 92 -9.50 3.43 -7.42
C ASP A 92 -9.89 2.42 -8.51
N CYS A 93 -8.93 2.01 -9.36
CA CYS A 93 -9.16 0.95 -10.34
C CYS A 93 -9.46 -0.39 -9.65
N LEU A 94 -8.68 -0.77 -8.63
CA LEU A 94 -8.93 -2.00 -7.85
C LEU A 94 -10.25 -1.93 -7.07
N MET A 95 -10.53 -0.82 -6.40
CA MET A 95 -11.78 -0.63 -5.66
C MET A 95 -12.99 -0.65 -6.59
N ALA A 96 -12.91 0.00 -7.75
CA ALA A 96 -13.95 -0.04 -8.77
C ALA A 96 -14.23 -1.47 -9.22
N PHE A 97 -13.16 -2.21 -9.57
CA PHE A 97 -13.26 -3.61 -9.96
C PHE A 97 -13.95 -4.47 -8.90
N ILE A 98 -13.55 -4.34 -7.62
CA ILE A 98 -14.12 -5.11 -6.50
C ILE A 98 -15.61 -4.77 -6.29
N GLN A 99 -15.97 -3.48 -6.30
CA GLN A 99 -17.32 -3.03 -5.91
C GLN A 99 -18.35 -3.03 -7.03
N ARG A 100 -17.99 -2.57 -8.22
CA ARG A 100 -18.96 -2.17 -9.27
C ARG A 100 -18.64 -2.72 -10.67
N GLY A 101 -17.46 -3.33 -10.86
CA GLY A 101 -16.95 -3.75 -12.18
C GLY A 101 -16.00 -2.71 -12.78
N SER A 102 -15.67 -2.83 -14.07
CA SER A 102 -14.72 -1.91 -14.73
C SER A 102 -15.29 -0.49 -14.85
N VAL A 103 -14.53 0.50 -14.38
CA VAL A 103 -14.82 1.93 -14.61
C VAL A 103 -13.98 2.43 -15.78
N ASP A 104 -14.56 3.31 -16.58
CA ASP A 104 -13.85 3.98 -17.67
C ASP A 104 -12.82 4.98 -17.13
N PHE A 105 -11.62 4.99 -17.73
CA PHE A 105 -10.53 5.86 -17.30
C PHE A 105 -10.89 7.34 -17.44
N ASP A 106 -11.53 7.76 -18.53
CA ASP A 106 -11.86 9.17 -18.75
C ASP A 106 -12.94 9.65 -17.79
N ALA A 107 -13.90 8.78 -17.44
CA ALA A 107 -14.86 9.05 -16.38
C ALA A 107 -14.18 9.22 -15.00
N TRP A 108 -13.25 8.33 -14.64
CA TRP A 108 -12.48 8.47 -13.40
C TRP A 108 -11.61 9.74 -13.39
N TRP A 109 -10.95 10.05 -14.52
CA TRP A 109 -10.07 11.22 -14.67
C TRP A 109 -10.77 12.55 -14.35
N GLN A 110 -12.07 12.65 -14.68
CA GLN A 110 -12.89 13.83 -14.40
C GLN A 110 -13.23 14.01 -12.91
N THR A 111 -13.09 12.96 -12.08
CA THR A 111 -13.37 13.03 -10.64
C THR A 111 -12.19 13.53 -9.81
N ILE A 112 -11.01 13.62 -10.42
CA ILE A 112 -9.77 13.99 -9.75
C ILE A 112 -9.83 15.44 -9.25
N ARG A 113 -9.48 15.62 -7.97
CA ARG A 113 -9.35 16.92 -7.31
C ARG A 113 -8.01 17.58 -7.64
N TRP A 114 -7.92 18.16 -8.84
CA TRP A 114 -6.68 18.76 -9.36
C TRP A 114 -6.08 19.86 -8.50
N PHE A 115 -6.89 20.57 -7.70
CA PHE A 115 -6.38 21.58 -6.77
C PHE A 115 -5.47 21.01 -5.67
N GLU A 116 -5.50 19.70 -5.42
CA GLU A 116 -4.64 19.02 -4.44
C GLU A 116 -3.40 18.35 -5.05
N ILE A 117 -3.21 18.49 -6.36
CA ILE A 117 -2.12 17.85 -7.10
C ILE A 117 -1.21 18.94 -7.64
N PRO A 118 0.04 19.02 -7.16
CA PRO A 118 0.97 20.09 -7.52
C PRO A 118 1.66 19.82 -8.86
N GLU A 119 0.88 19.49 -9.90
CA GLU A 119 1.34 19.23 -11.27
C GLU A 119 0.17 19.40 -12.26
N LYS A 120 0.49 19.69 -13.52
CA LYS A 120 -0.52 19.87 -14.57
C LYS A 120 -1.09 18.53 -15.05
N PRO A 121 -2.41 18.43 -15.31
CA PRO A 121 -3.05 17.19 -15.76
C PRO A 121 -2.41 16.58 -17.01
N GLU A 122 -1.97 17.41 -17.95
CA GLU A 122 -1.44 16.96 -19.25
C GLU A 122 -0.18 16.11 -19.09
N ASN A 123 0.63 16.40 -18.07
CA ASN A 123 1.87 15.67 -17.78
C ASN A 123 1.61 14.31 -17.13
N LEU A 124 0.43 14.12 -16.51
CA LEU A 124 0.10 12.93 -15.74
C LEU A 124 -0.90 12.01 -16.45
N ARG A 125 -1.62 12.50 -17.46
CA ARG A 125 -2.72 11.75 -18.09
C ARG A 125 -2.28 10.47 -18.77
N GLU A 126 -1.26 10.54 -19.61
CA GLU A 126 -0.77 9.36 -20.34
C GLU A 126 -0.20 8.28 -19.40
N PRO A 127 0.73 8.58 -18.46
CA PRO A 127 1.21 7.55 -17.54
C PRO A 127 0.08 6.97 -16.68
N SER A 128 -0.89 7.80 -16.24
CA SER A 128 -2.05 7.34 -15.48
C SER A 128 -2.93 6.38 -16.28
N ARG A 129 -3.21 6.70 -17.55
CA ARG A 129 -3.99 5.83 -18.44
C ARG A 129 -3.32 4.48 -18.62
N ARG A 130 -2.00 4.46 -18.84
CA ARG A 130 -1.23 3.22 -19.01
C ARG A 130 -1.32 2.33 -17.78
N VAL A 131 -1.15 2.91 -16.59
CA VAL A 131 -1.27 2.18 -15.33
C VAL A 131 -2.71 1.68 -15.14
N TRP A 132 -3.72 2.51 -15.44
CA TRP A 132 -5.13 2.10 -15.36
C TRP A 132 -5.42 0.89 -16.25
N GLU A 133 -5.09 0.97 -17.54
CA GLU A 133 -5.27 -0.14 -18.49
C GLU A 133 -4.52 -1.39 -18.06
N PHE A 134 -3.32 -1.24 -17.50
CA PHE A 134 -2.52 -2.35 -17.00
C PHE A 134 -3.21 -3.04 -15.81
N VAL A 135 -3.64 -2.29 -14.79
CA VAL A 135 -4.36 -2.83 -13.63
C VAL A 135 -5.65 -3.51 -14.06
N GLN A 136 -6.42 -2.86 -14.93
CA GLN A 136 -7.70 -3.39 -15.42
C GLN A 136 -7.52 -4.74 -16.14
N LYS A 137 -6.54 -4.85 -17.06
CA LYS A 137 -6.22 -6.10 -17.75
C LYS A 137 -5.82 -7.22 -16.79
N PHE A 138 -5.05 -6.90 -15.75
CA PHE A 138 -4.71 -7.86 -14.71
C PHE A 138 -5.97 -8.37 -13.98
N CYS A 139 -6.85 -7.46 -13.56
CA CYS A 139 -8.10 -7.83 -12.90
C CYS A 139 -9.00 -8.69 -13.79
N GLU A 140 -9.17 -8.34 -15.07
CA GLU A 140 -9.95 -9.10 -16.04
C GLU A 140 -9.37 -10.51 -16.27
N ALA A 141 -8.05 -10.62 -16.41
CA ALA A 141 -7.38 -11.91 -16.57
C ALA A 141 -7.56 -12.80 -15.33
N ARG A 142 -7.42 -12.22 -14.12
CA ARG A 142 -7.65 -12.93 -12.85
C ARG A 142 -9.10 -13.35 -12.68
N LEU A 143 -10.05 -12.51 -13.07
CA LEU A 143 -11.48 -12.83 -13.02
C LEU A 143 -11.81 -14.00 -13.94
N ALA A 144 -11.34 -13.98 -15.19
CA ALA A 144 -11.55 -15.06 -16.15
C ALA A 144 -10.96 -16.39 -15.62
N ASP A 145 -9.76 -16.34 -15.06
CA ASP A 145 -9.11 -17.49 -14.46
C ASP A 145 -9.90 -18.09 -13.28
N VAL A 146 -10.35 -17.26 -12.34
CA VAL A 146 -11.15 -17.72 -11.18
C VAL A 146 -12.52 -18.25 -11.64
N SER A 147 -13.17 -17.55 -12.57
CA SER A 147 -14.49 -17.91 -13.10
C SER A 147 -14.47 -19.26 -13.82
N SER A 148 -13.34 -19.62 -14.45
CA SER A 148 -13.17 -20.92 -15.10
C SER A 148 -13.17 -22.11 -14.13
N ARG A 149 -12.96 -21.87 -12.82
CA ARG A 149 -12.83 -22.89 -11.78
C ARG A 149 -14.01 -22.91 -10.81
N GLN A 150 -14.82 -21.86 -10.79
CA GLN A 150 -15.86 -21.61 -9.78
C GLN A 150 -17.24 -21.34 -10.42
N HIS A 151 -17.78 -22.32 -11.14
CA HIS A 151 -19.00 -22.13 -11.96
C HIS A 151 -20.28 -21.74 -11.20
N TYR A 152 -20.33 -21.97 -9.88
CA TYR A 152 -21.52 -21.67 -9.05
C TYR A 152 -21.33 -20.45 -8.15
N ALA A 153 -20.17 -19.78 -8.20
CA ALA A 153 -19.89 -18.62 -7.38
C ALA A 153 -20.66 -17.38 -7.87
N SER A 154 -21.05 -16.51 -6.94
CA SER A 154 -21.66 -15.23 -7.32
C SER A 154 -20.61 -14.32 -7.98
N GLU A 155 -21.07 -13.31 -8.72
CA GLU A 155 -20.16 -12.34 -9.34
C GLU A 155 -19.27 -11.63 -8.30
N LEU A 156 -19.81 -11.33 -7.13
CA LEU A 156 -19.04 -10.75 -6.03
C LEU A 156 -17.97 -11.72 -5.54
N ASP A 157 -18.32 -12.99 -5.30
CA ASP A 157 -17.37 -14.03 -4.85
C ASP A 157 -16.21 -14.19 -5.84
N LEU A 158 -16.51 -14.17 -7.14
CA LEU A 158 -15.51 -14.24 -8.20
C LEU A 158 -14.56 -13.04 -8.17
N ARG A 159 -15.08 -11.81 -8.00
CA ARG A 159 -14.27 -10.59 -7.95
C ARG A 159 -13.39 -10.51 -6.71
N VAL A 160 -13.95 -10.79 -5.53
CA VAL A 160 -13.19 -10.76 -4.27
C VAL A 160 -12.16 -11.89 -4.21
N SER A 161 -12.42 -13.02 -4.88
CA SER A 161 -11.42 -14.08 -5.06
C SER A 161 -10.34 -13.71 -6.09
N ALA A 162 -10.70 -12.97 -7.14
CA ALA A 162 -9.76 -12.52 -8.18
C ALA A 162 -8.79 -11.44 -7.67
N ALA A 163 -9.30 -10.50 -6.87
CA ALA A 163 -8.54 -9.41 -6.25
C ALA A 163 -8.83 -9.34 -4.73
N PRO A 164 -8.21 -10.23 -3.93
CA PRO A 164 -8.49 -10.36 -2.49
C PRO A 164 -7.79 -9.28 -1.66
N PHE A 165 -8.07 -8.01 -1.98
CA PHE A 165 -7.35 -6.88 -1.42
C PHE A 165 -8.25 -5.99 -0.55
N LEU A 166 -7.73 -5.60 0.61
CA LEU A 166 -8.18 -4.41 1.34
C LEU A 166 -7.33 -3.23 0.86
N VAL A 167 -7.87 -2.43 -0.05
CA VAL A 167 -7.18 -1.31 -0.70
C VAL A 167 -7.51 0.00 0.02
N GLU A 168 -6.50 0.84 0.29
CA GLU A 168 -6.65 2.12 1.01
C GLU A 168 -7.43 1.99 2.33
N HIS A 169 -7.25 0.84 3.01
CA HIS A 169 -8.01 0.51 4.22
C HIS A 169 -7.65 1.47 5.36
N LYS A 170 -8.67 1.99 6.03
CA LYS A 170 -8.52 3.01 7.07
C LYS A 170 -8.39 2.37 8.45
N ILE A 171 -7.29 2.65 9.13
CA ILE A 171 -6.98 2.05 10.43
C ILE A 171 -6.34 3.08 11.37
N SER A 172 -6.70 3.03 12.67
CA SER A 172 -6.11 3.93 13.67
C SER A 172 -4.70 3.45 14.04
N GLY A 173 -3.71 4.33 13.96
CA GLY A 173 -2.34 4.05 14.41
C GLY A 173 -2.05 4.45 15.85
N GLU A 174 -3.06 4.93 16.59
CA GLU A 174 -2.84 5.63 17.86
C GLU A 174 -2.28 4.74 18.98
N LEU A 175 -2.56 3.43 18.96
CA LEU A 175 -2.02 2.46 19.93
C LEU A 175 -0.49 2.40 19.90
N LEU A 176 0.12 2.72 18.75
CA LEU A 176 1.56 2.75 18.54
C LEU A 176 2.10 4.19 18.46
N GLY A 177 1.35 5.17 18.96
CA GLY A 177 1.78 6.58 19.00
C GLY A 177 1.79 7.23 17.62
N LEU A 178 1.06 6.67 16.65
CA LEU A 178 0.95 7.26 15.32
C LEU A 178 -0.25 8.21 15.23
N SER A 179 -0.14 9.24 14.40
CA SER A 179 -1.18 10.27 14.28
C SER A 179 -2.29 9.84 13.32
N GLY A 180 -3.53 9.88 13.82
CA GLY A 180 -4.75 9.85 13.01
C GLY A 180 -5.09 8.49 12.41
N ILE A 181 -5.96 8.53 11.40
CA ILE A 181 -6.38 7.38 10.61
C ILE A 181 -5.38 7.21 9.46
N LEU A 182 -4.63 6.11 9.52
CA LEU A 182 -3.71 5.71 8.47
C LEU A 182 -4.47 5.06 7.32
N SER A 183 -3.89 5.12 6.13
CA SER A 183 -4.35 4.40 4.95
C SER A 183 -3.32 3.34 4.60
N LEU A 184 -3.75 2.08 4.58
CA LEU A 184 -2.92 0.97 4.14
C LEU A 184 -3.08 0.84 2.63
N ASP A 185 -1.99 0.87 1.87
CA ASP A 185 -2.05 0.84 0.40
C ASP A 185 -2.81 -0.42 -0.09
N CYS A 186 -2.40 -1.60 0.37
CA CYS A 186 -3.08 -2.84 0.06
C CYS A 186 -2.72 -3.97 1.05
N TYR A 187 -3.72 -4.71 1.52
CA TYR A 187 -3.53 -5.95 2.26
C TYR A 187 -4.22 -7.12 1.53
N ASP A 188 -3.46 -8.16 1.15
CA ASP A 188 -4.00 -9.40 0.60
C ASP A 188 -4.51 -10.28 1.75
N TYR A 189 -5.82 -10.30 1.95
CA TYR A 189 -6.43 -10.99 3.09
C TYR A 189 -6.49 -12.52 2.91
N LEU A 190 -6.27 -13.04 1.70
CA LEU A 190 -6.19 -14.50 1.47
C LEU A 190 -4.77 -15.04 1.70
N LYS A 191 -3.74 -14.21 1.52
CA LYS A 191 -2.33 -14.62 1.72
C LYS A 191 -1.64 -13.97 2.92
N ALA A 192 -2.33 -13.05 3.61
CA ALA A 192 -1.80 -12.25 4.71
C ALA A 192 -0.51 -11.50 4.35
N ILE A 193 -0.54 -10.75 3.23
CA ILE A 193 0.59 -9.95 2.76
C ILE A 193 0.24 -8.48 2.84
N MET A 194 1.07 -7.69 3.54
CA MET A 194 0.99 -6.23 3.53
C MET A 194 1.80 -5.66 2.37
N PHE A 195 1.14 -4.98 1.46
CA PHE A 195 1.79 -4.30 0.34
C PHE A 195 1.93 -2.80 0.61
N ASP A 196 3.02 -2.24 0.10
CA ASP A 196 3.25 -0.80 0.04
C ASP A 196 3.73 -0.46 -1.37
N LEU A 197 3.08 0.52 -2.01
CA LEU A 197 3.36 0.94 -3.37
C LEU A 197 4.35 2.10 -3.35
N LYS A 198 5.38 2.02 -4.20
CA LYS A 198 6.39 3.05 -4.39
C LYS A 198 6.44 3.44 -5.86
N VAL A 199 6.13 4.70 -6.13
CA VAL A 199 6.06 5.24 -7.50
C VAL A 199 7.35 5.97 -7.86
N ALA A 200 7.85 5.77 -9.08
CA ALA A 200 9.00 6.49 -9.64
C ALA A 200 10.20 6.54 -8.68
N SER A 201 10.44 5.41 -8.02
CA SER A 201 11.37 5.28 -6.90
C SER A 201 12.31 4.11 -7.13
N GLU A 202 13.61 4.36 -6.97
CA GLU A 202 14.59 3.29 -6.88
C GLU A 202 14.40 2.50 -5.58
N PRO A 203 14.64 1.18 -5.58
CA PRO A 203 14.61 0.40 -4.35
C PRO A 203 15.59 0.94 -3.30
N GLN A 204 15.08 1.18 -2.10
CA GLN A 204 15.86 1.62 -0.95
C GLN A 204 15.58 0.69 0.23
N GLU A 205 16.61 0.41 1.03
CA GLU A 205 16.48 -0.51 2.17
C GLU A 205 15.41 -0.04 3.16
N TRP A 206 15.33 1.28 3.42
CA TRP A 206 14.38 1.84 4.37
C TRP A 206 12.92 1.80 3.88
N HIS A 207 12.65 1.54 2.59
CA HIS A 207 11.27 1.37 2.11
C HIS A 207 10.54 0.23 2.80
N ARG A 208 11.27 -0.81 3.25
CA ARG A 208 10.70 -1.94 4.01
C ARG A 208 10.03 -1.51 5.33
N LEU A 209 10.40 -0.35 5.87
CA LEU A 209 9.88 0.13 7.16
C LEU A 209 8.39 0.49 7.07
N SER A 210 7.92 1.01 5.92
CA SER A 210 6.52 1.41 5.73
C SER A 210 5.53 0.24 5.83
N PRO A 211 5.64 -0.83 5.01
CA PRO A 211 4.71 -1.95 5.12
C PRO A 211 4.84 -2.70 6.44
N VAL A 212 6.04 -2.74 7.06
CA VAL A 212 6.22 -3.32 8.40
C VAL A 212 5.51 -2.48 9.46
N GLY A 213 5.61 -1.15 9.39
CA GLY A 213 4.85 -0.26 10.28
C GLY A 213 3.34 -0.45 10.12
N TYR A 214 2.87 -0.59 8.89
CA TYR A 214 1.46 -0.89 8.60
C TYR A 214 1.03 -2.25 9.13
N ALA A 215 1.88 -3.28 9.01
CA ALA A 215 1.65 -4.60 9.60
C ALA A 215 1.51 -4.52 11.13
N LEU A 216 2.37 -3.77 11.82
CA LEU A 216 2.28 -3.56 13.28
C LEU A 216 0.97 -2.85 13.67
N VAL A 217 0.57 -1.82 12.92
CA VAL A 217 -0.71 -1.14 13.18
C VAL A 217 -1.88 -2.11 12.98
N PHE A 218 -1.84 -2.89 11.91
CA PHE A 218 -2.86 -3.90 11.62
C PHE A 218 -2.96 -4.94 12.74
N GLU A 219 -1.84 -5.49 13.17
CA GLU A 219 -1.75 -6.42 14.31
C GLU A 219 -2.27 -5.82 15.61
N SER A 220 -2.00 -4.53 15.87
CA SER A 220 -2.42 -3.85 17.11
C SER A 220 -3.92 -3.70 17.28
N VAL A 221 -4.66 -3.64 16.16
CA VAL A 221 -6.11 -3.43 16.14
C VAL A 221 -6.86 -4.74 15.91
N HIS A 222 -6.34 -5.60 15.04
CA HIS A 222 -7.05 -6.81 14.59
C HIS A 222 -6.55 -8.11 15.23
N GLU A 223 -5.38 -8.10 15.90
CA GLU A 223 -4.76 -9.29 16.48
C GLU A 223 -4.52 -10.43 15.46
N VAL A 224 -4.41 -10.08 14.17
CA VAL A 224 -4.10 -11.01 13.08
C VAL A 224 -2.62 -10.85 12.71
N PRO A 225 -1.79 -11.92 12.76
CA PRO A 225 -0.38 -11.84 12.43
C PRO A 225 -0.14 -11.52 10.96
N VAL A 226 0.79 -10.60 10.71
CA VAL A 226 1.25 -10.27 9.37
C VAL A 226 2.76 -10.49 9.29
N ASP A 227 3.15 -11.64 8.77
CA ASP A 227 4.55 -12.08 8.73
C ASP A 227 5.29 -11.66 7.46
N ILE A 228 4.55 -11.32 6.41
CA ILE A 228 5.10 -11.01 5.10
C ILE A 228 4.66 -9.62 4.66
N CYS A 229 5.64 -8.82 4.24
CA CYS A 229 5.45 -7.51 3.66
C CYS A 229 6.10 -7.46 2.27
N CYS A 230 5.54 -6.68 1.36
CA CYS A 230 6.05 -6.53 0.00
C CYS A 230 6.00 -5.07 -0.45
N ASN A 231 7.15 -4.56 -0.91
CA ASN A 231 7.19 -3.28 -1.61
C ASN A 231 6.96 -3.51 -3.10
N VAL A 232 5.98 -2.82 -3.68
CA VAL A 232 5.71 -2.83 -5.11
C VAL A 232 6.27 -1.54 -5.71
N TYR A 233 7.24 -1.68 -6.60
CA TYR A 233 7.78 -0.54 -7.35
C TYR A 233 6.99 -0.40 -8.64
N LEU A 234 6.46 0.80 -8.88
CA LEU A 234 5.71 1.14 -10.08
C LEU A 234 6.47 2.21 -10.86
N ASN A 235 6.99 1.81 -12.01
CA ASN A 235 7.68 2.71 -12.93
C ASN A 235 6.99 2.71 -14.30
N VAL A 236 6.98 3.87 -14.96
CA VAL A 236 6.48 4.00 -16.33
C VAL A 236 7.63 4.47 -17.21
N GLU A 237 8.21 3.56 -17.98
CA GLU A 237 9.38 3.80 -18.82
C GLU A 237 9.06 3.51 -20.28
N ASN A 238 9.34 4.46 -21.18
CA ASN A 238 9.10 4.32 -22.62
C ASN A 238 7.67 3.82 -22.95
N GLY A 239 6.68 4.27 -22.18
CA GLY A 239 5.27 3.89 -22.34
C GLY A 239 4.91 2.49 -21.81
N LYS A 240 5.82 1.80 -21.15
CA LYS A 240 5.58 0.50 -20.50
C LYS A 240 5.48 0.67 -18.98
N VAL A 241 4.55 -0.06 -18.38
CA VAL A 241 4.43 -0.20 -16.92
C VAL A 241 5.37 -1.33 -16.49
N LEU A 242 6.25 -1.02 -15.54
CA LEU A 242 7.21 -1.93 -14.93
C LEU A 242 6.88 -2.08 -13.44
#